data_AF-A0A966T2Y8-F1
#
_entry.id   AF-A0A966T2Y8-F1
#
_cell.length_a   1.000
_cell.length_b   1.000
_cell.length_c   1.000
_cell.angle_alpha   90.00
_cell.angle_beta   90.00
_cell.angle_gamma   90.00
#
_symmetry.space_group_name_H-M   'P 1'
#
loop_
_entity.id
_entity.type
_entity.pdbx_description
1 polymer ?
#
loop_
_entity_poly.entity_id
_entity_poly.type
_entity_poly.pdbx_seq_one_letter_code
_entity_poly.pdbx_strand_id
1 'polypeptide(L)'
;MEQLLPPQSDAELQRWRTDGPTNPQAQLRLFGRPEREVRVTLYRDHHAWCPYCQKVWLWLEEQRIPYRIRKVTMFCYGEKERWFTQLVPSGMLPALELDGRLITESDVILQALEQAFGPLGQGLSDPDVLPLRQLERRLFRAWCQWLCYCEGEGAHTAAAEQHFARMAGLVVEALEALPGPFF
;
A
#
# COMPACT_ATOMS: atom_id res chain seq x y z
N MET A 1 22.46 -14.05 22.56
CA MET A 1 21.72 -15.26 22.18
C MET A 1 20.26 -14.93 22.36
N GLU A 2 19.59 -14.52 21.29
CA GLU A 2 18.21 -14.07 21.31
C GLU A 2 17.31 -15.29 21.60
N GLN A 3 16.65 -15.30 22.75
CA GLN A 3 15.74 -16.39 23.10
C GLN A 3 14.57 -16.34 22.14
N LEU A 4 14.43 -17.36 21.29
CA LEU A 4 13.24 -17.58 20.48
C LEU A 4 12.04 -17.62 21.42
N LEU A 5 11.04 -16.78 21.15
CA LEU A 5 9.79 -16.78 21.90
C LEU A 5 9.17 -18.19 21.86
N PRO A 6 8.57 -18.66 22.97
CA PRO A 6 7.89 -19.94 22.98
C PRO A 6 6.78 -19.95 21.91
N PRO A 7 6.54 -21.10 21.24
CA PRO A 7 5.49 -21.22 20.26
C PRO A 7 4.14 -20.87 20.88
N GLN A 8 3.43 -19.93 20.25
CA GLN A 8 2.11 -19.48 20.69
C GLN A 8 1.04 -20.46 20.19
N SER A 9 -0.07 -20.59 20.91
CA SER A 9 -1.21 -21.36 20.43
C SER A 9 -1.87 -20.70 19.21
N ASP A 10 -2.57 -21.49 18.39
CA ASP A 10 -3.29 -20.96 17.22
C ASP A 10 -4.34 -19.88 17.62
N ALA A 11 -4.96 -20.04 18.79
CA ALA A 11 -5.91 -19.08 19.32
C ALA A 11 -5.25 -17.73 19.67
N GLU A 12 -4.06 -17.76 20.27
CA GLU A 12 -3.27 -16.56 20.56
C GLU A 12 -2.79 -15.89 19.27
N LEU A 13 -2.29 -16.67 18.30
CA LEU A 13 -1.90 -16.16 16.99
C LEU A 13 -3.06 -15.49 16.27
N GLN A 14 -4.26 -16.08 16.33
CA GLN A 14 -5.45 -15.50 15.72
C GLN A 14 -5.87 -14.19 16.42
N ARG A 15 -5.81 -14.14 17.75
CA ARG A 15 -6.05 -12.93 18.52
C ARG A 15 -5.05 -11.82 18.16
N TRP A 16 -3.76 -12.15 18.07
CA TRP A 16 -2.71 -11.20 17.69
C TRP A 16 -2.87 -10.70 16.25
N ARG A 17 -3.28 -11.58 15.32
CA ARG A 17 -3.57 -11.17 13.94
C ARG A 17 -4.77 -10.23 13.87
N THR A 18 -5.75 -10.38 14.75
CA THR A 18 -6.97 -9.56 14.78
C THR A 18 -6.78 -8.21 15.47
N ASP A 19 -6.14 -8.19 16.64
CA ASP A 19 -6.09 -7.00 17.51
C ASP A 19 -4.67 -6.59 17.93
N GLY A 20 -3.67 -7.42 17.63
CA GLY A 20 -2.28 -7.17 17.97
C GLY A 20 -1.55 -6.29 16.94
N PRO A 21 -0.20 -6.31 16.96
CA PRO A 21 0.62 -5.60 15.98
C PRO A 21 0.26 -5.96 14.53
N THR A 22 0.54 -5.05 13.61
CA THR A 22 0.32 -5.23 12.17
C THR A 22 0.95 -6.53 11.68
N ASN A 23 0.17 -7.37 10.99
CA ASN A 23 0.60 -8.71 10.60
C ASN A 23 0.24 -9.01 9.13
N PRO A 24 1.20 -9.38 8.27
CA PRO A 24 0.93 -9.67 6.86
C PRO A 24 0.04 -10.90 6.66
N GLN A 25 -0.05 -11.80 7.64
CA GLN A 25 -0.88 -13.00 7.61
C GLN A 25 -2.30 -12.77 8.17
N ALA A 26 -2.64 -11.55 8.60
CA ALA A 26 -3.99 -11.24 9.07
C ALA A 26 -5.03 -11.34 7.94
N GLN A 27 -6.20 -11.86 8.29
CA GLN A 27 -7.40 -11.90 7.44
C GLN A 27 -8.53 -11.00 7.96
N LEU A 28 -8.41 -10.53 9.20
CA LEU A 28 -9.34 -9.63 9.88
C LEU A 28 -8.52 -8.74 10.81
N ARG A 29 -8.86 -7.45 10.87
CA ARG A 29 -8.30 -6.48 11.81
C ARG A 29 -9.46 -5.73 12.46
N LEU A 30 -9.53 -5.77 13.79
CA LEU A 30 -10.65 -5.20 14.54
C LEU A 30 -10.25 -4.06 15.46
N PHE A 31 -9.01 -4.03 15.94
CA PHE A 31 -8.52 -3.00 16.87
C PHE A 31 -9.38 -2.86 18.13
N GLY A 32 -9.92 -3.99 18.63
CA GLY A 32 -10.81 -4.06 19.79
C GLY A 32 -12.26 -3.66 19.52
N ARG A 33 -12.64 -3.38 18.26
CA ARG A 33 -14.00 -3.03 17.86
C ARG A 33 -14.78 -4.26 17.39
N PRO A 34 -16.12 -4.28 17.46
CA PRO A 34 -16.91 -5.43 17.05
C PRO A 34 -16.91 -5.60 15.52
N GLU A 35 -16.91 -6.84 15.05
CA GLU A 35 -16.85 -7.17 13.61
C GLU A 35 -18.02 -6.58 12.79
N ARG A 36 -19.17 -6.31 13.42
CA ARG A 36 -20.31 -5.63 12.78
C ARG A 36 -20.00 -4.22 12.29
N GLU A 37 -18.92 -3.61 12.76
CA GLU A 37 -18.47 -2.27 12.33
C GLU A 37 -17.55 -2.34 11.10
N VAL A 38 -17.18 -3.54 10.63
CA VAL A 38 -16.36 -3.72 9.43
C VAL A 38 -17.15 -3.30 8.19
N ARG A 39 -16.69 -2.23 7.56
CA ARG A 39 -17.21 -1.70 6.28
C ARG A 39 -16.28 -1.94 5.09
N VAL A 40 -15.06 -2.37 5.37
CA VAL A 40 -13.97 -2.45 4.39
C VAL A 40 -13.48 -3.88 4.22
N THR A 41 -13.31 -4.30 2.96
CA THR A 41 -12.55 -5.49 2.59
C THR A 41 -11.41 -5.11 1.65
N LEU A 42 -10.17 -5.28 2.09
CA LEU A 42 -8.98 -5.08 1.26
C LEU A 42 -8.61 -6.39 0.56
N TYR A 43 -8.52 -6.35 -0.76
CA TYR A 43 -7.95 -7.41 -1.58
C TYR A 43 -6.47 -7.11 -1.80
N ARG A 44 -5.58 -7.93 -1.25
CA ARG A 44 -4.13 -7.74 -1.34
C ARG A 44 -3.39 -9.05 -1.47
N ASP A 45 -2.10 -8.95 -1.77
CA ASP A 45 -1.22 -10.08 -1.95
C ASP A 45 -0.94 -10.85 -0.65
N HIS A 46 -0.50 -12.10 -0.80
CA HIS A 46 -0.22 -13.03 0.30
C HIS A 46 1.00 -12.59 1.13
N HIS A 47 2.03 -12.04 0.49
CA HIS A 47 3.36 -11.91 1.08
C HIS A 47 3.76 -10.47 1.43
N ALA A 48 2.84 -9.51 1.28
CA ALA A 48 3.10 -8.07 1.43
C ALA A 48 4.14 -7.51 0.46
N TRP A 49 4.21 -8.06 -0.76
CA TRP A 49 5.18 -7.64 -1.78
C TRP A 49 4.65 -6.55 -2.71
N CYS A 50 3.33 -6.35 -2.80
CA CYS A 50 2.77 -5.33 -3.66
C CYS A 50 2.89 -3.94 -2.99
N PRO A 51 3.70 -3.00 -3.52
CA PRO A 51 3.86 -1.67 -2.93
C PRO A 51 2.55 -0.87 -2.94
N TYR A 52 1.71 -1.08 -3.96
CA TYR A 52 0.41 -0.44 -4.05
C TYR A 52 -0.57 -0.95 -2.99
N CYS A 53 -0.51 -2.25 -2.63
CA CYS A 53 -1.27 -2.78 -1.50
C CYS A 53 -0.73 -2.25 -0.18
N GLN A 54 0.59 -2.10 -0.05
CA GLN A 54 1.23 -1.64 1.17
C GLN A 54 0.74 -0.25 1.57
N LYS A 55 0.66 0.72 0.64
CA LYS A 55 0.20 2.07 1.01
C LYS A 55 -1.26 2.11 1.51
N VAL A 56 -2.15 1.32 0.90
CA VAL A 56 -3.54 1.18 1.39
C VAL A 56 -3.57 0.47 2.73
N TRP A 57 -2.75 -0.57 2.89
CA TRP A 57 -2.67 -1.32 4.14
C TRP A 57 -2.14 -0.47 5.30
N LEU A 58 -1.05 0.29 5.08
CA LEU A 58 -0.51 1.23 6.07
C LEU A 58 -1.56 2.26 6.47
N TRP A 59 -2.27 2.85 5.49
CA TRP A 59 -3.33 3.81 5.78
C TRP A 59 -4.44 3.22 6.68
N LEU A 60 -4.89 1.98 6.38
CA LEU A 60 -5.92 1.30 7.18
C LEU A 60 -5.46 0.98 8.61
N GLU A 61 -4.23 0.51 8.76
CA GLU A 61 -3.65 0.20 10.08
C GLU A 61 -3.46 1.47 10.91
N GLU A 62 -3.02 2.56 10.30
CA GLU A 62 -2.79 3.83 11.00
C GLU A 62 -4.07 4.53 11.38
N GLN A 63 -5.11 4.43 10.54
CA GLN A 63 -6.45 4.91 10.88
C GLN A 63 -7.17 3.99 11.87
N ARG A 64 -6.66 2.77 12.09
CA ARG A 64 -7.21 1.75 13.00
C ARG A 64 -8.70 1.47 12.76
N ILE A 65 -9.12 1.47 11.50
CA ILE A 65 -10.51 1.13 11.13
C ILE A 65 -10.66 -0.38 10.99
N PRO A 66 -11.75 -1.01 11.48
CA PRO A 66 -11.95 -2.44 11.31
C PRO A 66 -12.10 -2.84 9.83
N TYR A 67 -11.34 -3.84 9.38
CA TYR A 67 -11.39 -4.31 8.00
C TYR A 67 -11.07 -5.80 7.85
N ARG A 68 -11.59 -6.40 6.77
CA ARG A 68 -11.23 -7.75 6.33
C ARG A 68 -10.14 -7.71 5.27
N ILE A 69 -9.39 -8.79 5.18
CA ILE A 69 -8.36 -8.98 4.16
C ILE A 69 -8.68 -10.24 3.37
N ARG A 70 -8.82 -10.10 2.05
CA ARG A 70 -8.85 -11.24 1.13
C ARG A 70 -7.53 -11.32 0.39
N LYS A 71 -6.89 -12.49 0.51
CA LYS A 71 -5.59 -12.75 -0.11
C LYS A 71 -5.77 -13.19 -1.56
N VAL A 72 -4.96 -12.63 -2.44
CA VAL A 72 -4.98 -12.85 -3.88
C VAL A 72 -3.56 -13.06 -4.36
N THR A 73 -3.33 -14.10 -5.15
CA THR A 73 -2.04 -14.40 -5.76
C THR A 73 -1.60 -13.28 -6.70
N MET A 74 -0.32 -12.90 -6.73
CA MET A 74 0.19 -11.93 -7.71
C MET A 74 0.70 -12.65 -8.96
N PHE A 75 0.70 -11.94 -10.09
CA PHE A 75 1.17 -12.47 -11.37
C PHE A 75 2.62 -12.96 -11.34
N CYS A 76 3.49 -12.38 -10.51
CA CYS A 76 4.89 -12.75 -10.44
C CYS A 76 5.18 -14.06 -9.70
N TYR A 77 4.22 -14.63 -8.97
CA TYR A 77 4.46 -15.85 -8.17
C TYR A 77 3.36 -16.92 -8.29
N GLY A 78 2.37 -16.75 -9.16
CA GLY A 78 1.38 -17.79 -9.38
C GLY A 78 0.15 -17.36 -10.20
N GLU A 79 -0.81 -18.27 -10.27
CA GLU A 79 -2.07 -18.06 -10.98
C GLU A 79 -3.07 -17.24 -10.17
N LYS A 80 -3.76 -16.31 -10.84
CA LYS A 80 -4.83 -15.52 -10.22
C LYS A 80 -6.05 -16.38 -9.92
N GLU A 81 -6.66 -16.14 -8.77
CA GLU A 81 -7.88 -16.80 -8.38
C GLU A 81 -9.05 -16.37 -9.29
N ARG A 82 -9.78 -17.35 -9.85
CA ARG A 82 -10.91 -17.09 -10.77
C ARG A 82 -12.00 -16.20 -10.15
N TRP A 83 -12.28 -16.36 -8.86
CA TRP A 83 -13.24 -15.52 -8.16
C TRP A 83 -12.81 -14.05 -8.12
N PHE A 84 -11.50 -13.80 -8.08
CA PHE A 84 -10.98 -12.44 -8.03
C PHE A 84 -11.01 -11.81 -9.41
N THR A 85 -10.66 -12.54 -10.47
CA THR A 85 -10.71 -12.00 -11.83
C THR A 85 -12.14 -11.79 -12.34
N GLN A 86 -13.13 -12.52 -11.80
CA GLN A 86 -14.54 -12.21 -12.04
C GLN A 86 -14.98 -10.89 -11.38
N LEU A 87 -14.42 -10.57 -10.21
CA LEU A 87 -14.71 -9.33 -9.48
C LEU A 87 -13.93 -8.13 -10.06
N VAL A 88 -12.64 -8.33 -10.34
CA VAL A 88 -11.68 -7.36 -10.89
C VAL A 88 -11.12 -7.94 -12.19
N PRO A 89 -11.73 -7.66 -13.36
CA PRO A 89 -11.32 -8.26 -14.64
C PRO A 89 -9.85 -8.05 -15.02
N SER A 90 -9.23 -6.96 -14.58
CA SER A 90 -7.80 -6.71 -14.81
C SER A 90 -6.88 -7.62 -13.99
N GLY A 91 -7.39 -8.26 -12.93
CA GLY A 91 -6.61 -9.03 -11.97
C GLY A 91 -5.63 -8.19 -11.14
N MET A 92 -5.67 -6.87 -11.27
CA MET A 92 -4.74 -5.95 -10.61
C MET A 92 -5.05 -5.80 -9.12
N LEU A 93 -3.99 -5.55 -8.34
CA LEU A 93 -4.07 -5.28 -6.91
C LEU A 93 -3.46 -3.89 -6.61
N PRO A 94 -3.89 -3.23 -5.52
CA PRO A 94 -4.99 -3.60 -4.64
C PRO A 94 -6.35 -3.38 -5.31
N ALA A 95 -7.36 -4.07 -4.77
CA ALA A 95 -8.75 -3.66 -4.88
C ALA A 95 -9.31 -3.52 -3.46
N LEU A 96 -10.35 -2.72 -3.29
CA LEU A 96 -10.99 -2.51 -2.00
C LEU A 96 -12.50 -2.45 -2.18
N GLU A 97 -13.22 -3.16 -1.34
CA GLU A 97 -14.67 -2.99 -1.21
C GLU A 97 -14.94 -2.13 0.02
N LEU A 98 -15.73 -1.07 -0.18
CA LEU A 98 -16.20 -0.16 0.88
C LEU A 98 -17.72 -0.07 0.78
N ASP A 99 -18.42 -0.51 1.83
CA ASP A 99 -19.90 -0.54 1.86
C ASP A 99 -20.52 -1.23 0.63
N GLY A 100 -19.93 -2.34 0.19
CA GLY A 100 -20.36 -3.11 -0.98
C GLY A 100 -19.97 -2.50 -2.34
N ARG A 101 -19.30 -1.34 -2.37
CA ARG A 101 -18.77 -0.75 -3.59
C ARG A 101 -17.32 -1.16 -3.81
N LEU A 102 -17.05 -1.83 -4.93
CA LEU A 102 -15.71 -2.15 -5.37
C LEU A 102 -14.99 -0.91 -5.93
N ILE A 103 -13.76 -0.71 -5.50
CA ILE A 103 -12.87 0.38 -5.89
C ILE A 103 -11.51 -0.22 -6.24
N THR A 104 -11.00 0.13 -7.42
CA THR A 104 -9.65 -0.22 -7.88
C THR A 104 -8.82 1.06 -7.99
N GLU A 105 -7.53 0.91 -8.30
CA GLU A 105 -6.54 1.98 -8.29
C GLU A 105 -6.22 2.49 -6.88
N SER A 106 -4.99 2.24 -6.46
CA SER A 106 -4.56 2.48 -5.08
C SER A 106 -4.68 3.94 -4.61
N ASP A 107 -4.49 4.93 -5.50
CA ASP A 107 -4.70 6.35 -5.15
C ASP A 107 -6.18 6.73 -5.04
N VAL A 108 -7.06 6.11 -5.83
CA VAL A 108 -8.51 6.33 -5.77
C VAL A 108 -9.08 5.67 -4.52
N ILE A 109 -8.58 4.47 -4.17
CA ILE A 109 -8.91 3.78 -2.92
C ILE A 109 -8.59 4.67 -1.72
N LEU A 110 -7.38 5.25 -1.66
CA LEU A 110 -6.99 6.13 -0.55
C LEU A 110 -7.88 7.37 -0.44
N GLN A 111 -8.25 8.00 -1.57
CA GLN A 111 -9.19 9.13 -1.57
C GLN A 111 -10.58 8.72 -1.04
N ALA A 112 -11.10 7.57 -1.46
CA ALA A 112 -12.40 7.09 -1.00
C ALA A 112 -12.39 6.75 0.50
N LEU A 113 -11.29 6.17 1.00
CA LEU A 113 -11.10 5.89 2.42
C LEU A 113 -11.03 7.19 3.23
N GLU A 114 -10.26 8.18 2.79
CA GLU A 114 -10.18 9.51 3.44
C GLU A 114 -11.56 10.20 3.47
N GLN A 115 -12.33 10.14 2.39
CA GLN A 115 -13.69 10.69 2.36
C GLN A 115 -14.62 9.99 3.37
N ALA A 116 -14.43 8.69 3.59
CA ALA A 116 -15.31 7.89 4.43
C ALA A 116 -14.95 7.92 5.94
N PHE A 117 -13.67 8.08 6.27
CA PHE A 117 -13.16 7.96 7.65
C PHE A 117 -12.34 9.16 8.13
N GLY A 118 -12.16 10.18 7.29
CA GLY A 118 -11.34 11.35 7.57
C GLY A 118 -9.86 11.14 7.18
N PRO A 119 -9.09 12.24 7.10
CA PRO A 119 -7.67 12.18 6.80
C PRO A 119 -6.86 11.70 8.01
N LEU A 120 -5.68 11.11 7.76
CA LEU A 120 -4.69 10.78 8.79
C LEU A 120 -3.95 12.02 9.32
N GLY A 121 -4.03 13.13 8.58
CA GLY A 121 -3.37 14.40 8.88
C GLY A 121 -3.85 15.45 7.89
N GLN A 122 -2.93 16.02 7.11
CA GLN A 122 -3.31 16.83 5.95
C GLN A 122 -3.98 15.94 4.89
N GLY A 123 -4.98 16.49 4.22
CA GLY A 123 -5.75 15.75 3.24
C GLY A 123 -4.92 15.34 2.03
N LEU A 124 -5.25 14.19 1.44
CA LEU A 124 -4.58 13.69 0.24
C LEU A 124 -4.66 14.63 -0.96
N SER A 125 -5.67 15.50 -0.99
CA SER A 125 -5.89 16.51 -2.04
C SER A 125 -5.59 17.94 -1.57
N ASP A 126 -4.97 18.09 -0.40
CA ASP A 126 -4.55 19.39 0.12
C ASP A 126 -3.60 20.07 -0.90
N PRO A 127 -3.77 21.37 -1.20
CA PRO A 127 -2.91 22.11 -2.13
C PRO A 127 -1.41 22.04 -1.80
N ASP A 128 -1.06 21.92 -0.53
CA ASP A 128 0.33 21.84 -0.08
C ASP A 128 0.88 20.40 -0.19
N VAL A 129 0.03 19.38 0.02
CA VAL A 129 0.41 17.95 -0.05
C VAL A 129 0.42 17.40 -1.47
N LEU A 130 -0.53 17.82 -2.31
CA LEU A 130 -0.73 17.25 -3.64
C LEU A 130 0.53 17.35 -4.54
N PRO A 131 1.27 18.48 -4.58
CA PRO A 131 2.53 18.58 -5.31
C PRO A 131 3.59 17.58 -4.82
N LEU A 132 3.70 17.38 -3.51
CA LEU A 132 4.67 16.48 -2.88
C LEU A 132 4.36 15.01 -3.24
N ARG A 133 3.08 14.63 -3.23
CA ARG A 133 2.62 13.33 -3.73
C ARG A 133 2.86 13.14 -5.22
N GLN A 134 2.73 14.20 -6.03
CA GLN A 134 3.06 14.12 -7.45
C GLN A 134 4.56 13.94 -7.66
N LEU A 135 5.39 14.56 -6.81
CA LEU A 135 6.84 14.42 -6.86
C LEU A 135 7.28 12.99 -6.51
N GLU A 136 6.70 12.37 -5.48
CA GLU A 136 6.93 10.94 -5.16
C GLU A 136 6.65 10.03 -6.37
N ARG A 137 5.50 10.21 -7.04
CA ARG A 137 5.17 9.44 -8.25
C ARG A 137 6.12 9.69 -9.41
N ARG A 138 6.63 10.91 -9.56
CA ARG A 138 7.64 11.26 -10.59
C ARG A 138 8.96 10.58 -10.29
N LEU A 139 9.40 10.59 -9.02
CA LEU A 139 10.58 9.86 -8.58
C LEU A 139 10.45 8.36 -8.86
N PHE A 140 9.34 7.75 -8.45
CA PHE A 140 9.07 6.33 -8.68
C PHE A 140 9.08 5.98 -10.17
N ARG A 141 8.42 6.79 -11.02
CA ARG A 141 8.42 6.56 -12.48
C ARG A 141 9.82 6.66 -13.07
N ALA A 142 10.60 7.67 -12.69
CA ALA A 142 11.97 7.84 -13.18
C ALA A 142 12.87 6.67 -12.74
N TRP A 143 12.69 6.18 -11.52
CA TRP A 143 13.37 5.00 -11.01
C TRP A 143 13.04 3.73 -11.79
N CYS A 144 11.74 3.44 -12.01
CA CYS A 144 11.33 2.30 -12.83
C CYS A 144 11.85 2.43 -14.28
N GLN A 145 11.80 3.63 -14.87
CA GLN A 145 12.32 3.87 -16.20
C GLN A 145 13.80 3.52 -16.30
N TRP A 146 14.59 3.96 -15.32
CA TRP A 146 16.02 3.68 -15.30
C TRP A 146 16.32 2.20 -15.05
N LEU A 147 15.72 1.58 -14.03
CA LEU A 147 16.13 0.24 -13.60
C LEU A 147 15.38 -0.91 -14.27
N CYS A 148 14.10 -0.74 -14.62
CA CYS A 148 13.28 -1.86 -15.09
C CYS A 148 13.14 -1.92 -16.61
N TYR A 149 13.36 -0.80 -17.30
CA TYR A 149 13.10 -0.69 -18.74
C TYR A 149 14.34 -0.40 -19.58
N CYS A 150 15.48 -0.09 -18.94
CA CYS A 150 16.76 0.14 -19.62
C CYS A 150 17.77 -1.00 -19.42
N GLU A 151 17.37 -2.15 -18.89
CA GLU A 151 18.21 -3.36 -18.85
C GLU A 151 18.35 -3.97 -20.26
N GLY A 152 19.27 -3.41 -21.04
CA GLY A 152 19.60 -3.88 -22.38
C GLY A 152 20.21 -2.79 -23.24
N GLU A 153 21.53 -2.85 -23.41
CA GLU A 153 22.33 -2.15 -24.43
C GLU A 153 22.75 -0.68 -24.18
N GLY A 154 24.03 -0.50 -23.81
CA GLY A 154 24.83 0.69 -24.14
C GLY A 154 24.37 2.04 -23.59
N ALA A 155 24.90 3.13 -24.17
CA ALA A 155 24.81 4.54 -23.72
C ALA A 155 23.40 5.12 -23.46
N HIS A 156 22.34 4.33 -23.62
CA HIS A 156 20.94 4.68 -23.42
C HIS A 156 20.50 4.76 -21.94
N THR A 157 21.27 4.20 -21.00
CA THR A 157 20.96 4.28 -19.55
C THR A 157 21.28 5.64 -18.94
N ALA A 158 22.28 6.35 -19.45
CA ALA A 158 22.78 7.60 -18.85
C ALA A 158 21.72 8.71 -18.80
N ALA A 159 20.88 8.83 -19.83
CA ALA A 159 19.80 9.83 -19.84
C ALA A 159 18.70 9.51 -18.82
N ALA A 160 18.35 8.23 -18.65
CA ALA A 160 17.37 7.78 -17.67
C ALA A 160 17.90 7.92 -16.24
N GLU A 161 19.17 7.57 -16.02
CA GLU A 161 19.89 7.79 -14.76
C GLU A 161 19.92 9.28 -14.40
N GLN A 162 20.33 10.15 -15.33
CA GLN A 162 20.32 11.60 -15.12
C GLN A 162 18.91 12.13 -14.84
N HIS A 163 17.88 11.57 -15.50
CA HIS A 163 16.50 11.95 -15.21
C HIS A 163 16.10 11.56 -13.79
N PHE A 164 16.41 10.34 -13.36
CA PHE A 164 16.19 9.89 -11.99
C PHE A 164 16.94 10.79 -10.99
N ALA A 165 18.23 11.07 -11.21
CA ALA A 165 19.03 11.94 -10.36
C ALA A 165 18.42 13.35 -10.23
N ARG A 166 17.89 13.92 -11.33
CA ARG A 166 17.15 15.19 -11.28
C ARG A 166 15.88 15.11 -10.43
N MET A 167 15.09 14.05 -10.56
CA MET A 167 13.87 13.88 -9.75
C MET A 167 14.20 13.65 -8.27
N ALA A 168 15.29 12.92 -7.97
CA ALA A 168 15.78 12.74 -6.62
C ALA A 168 16.26 14.07 -6.00
N GLY A 169 16.94 14.92 -6.77
CA GLY A 169 17.32 16.27 -6.34
C GLY A 169 16.13 17.13 -5.92
N LEU A 170 15.04 17.11 -6.69
CA LEU A 170 13.80 17.81 -6.32
C LEU A 170 13.18 17.29 -5.01
N VAL A 171 13.31 15.98 -4.72
CA VAL A 171 12.86 15.41 -3.45
C VAL A 171 13.74 15.86 -2.29
N VAL A 172 15.06 15.94 -2.49
CA VAL A 172 15.99 16.50 -1.49
C VAL A 172 15.64 17.96 -1.18
N GLU A 173 15.41 18.78 -2.21
CA GLU A 173 14.97 20.17 -2.03
C GLU A 173 13.67 20.27 -1.22
N ALA A 174 12.70 19.39 -1.49
CA ALA A 174 11.45 19.34 -0.73
C ALA A 174 11.66 18.93 0.74
N LEU A 175 12.52 17.94 0.98
CA LEU A 175 12.90 17.49 2.33
C LEU A 175 13.65 18.57 3.13
N GLU A 176 14.48 19.37 2.47
CA GLU A 176 15.21 20.47 3.12
C GLU A 176 14.31 21.67 3.44
N ALA A 177 13.26 21.88 2.64
CA ALA A 177 12.32 22.99 2.82
C ALA A 177 11.30 22.74 3.93
N LEU A 178 11.02 21.48 4.27
CA LEU A 178 9.98 21.08 5.24
C LEU A 178 10.61 20.57 6.54
N PRO A 179 10.04 20.91 7.71
CA PRO A 179 10.53 20.38 8.98
C PRO A 179 10.13 18.91 9.15
N GLY A 180 11.09 18.08 9.53
CA GLY A 180 10.86 16.69 9.91
C GLY A 180 11.48 15.68 8.93
N PRO A 181 11.21 14.38 9.12
CA PRO A 181 11.83 13.32 8.32
C PRO A 181 11.05 12.99 7.03
N PHE A 182 9.96 13.70 6.75
CA PHE A 182 9.05 13.45 5.62
C PHE A 182 8.86 14.74 4.81
N PHE A 183 8.55 14.58 3.52
CA PHE A 183 8.12 15.63 2.61
C PHE A 183 6.77 15.26 2.01
#